data_AF-A0A377NLG7-F1
#
_entry.id   AF-A0A377NLG7-F1
#
_cell.length_a   1.000
_cell.length_b   1.000
_cell.length_c   1.000
_cell.angle_alpha   90.00
_cell.angle_beta   90.00
_cell.angle_gamma   90.00
#
_symmetry.space_group_name_H-M   'P 1'
#
loop_
_entity.id
_entity.type
_entity.pdbx_description
1 polymer ?
#
loop_
_entity_poly.entity_id
_entity_poly.type
_entity_poly.pdbx_seq_one_letter_code
_entity_poly.pdbx_strand_id
1 'polypeptide(L)'
;MIKQISQDTMCDLITKATNSPRLRQNLNIHPAPEDDVQRLAIAMEPGTYVRVHRHPHTWELLTPLRGRFLVLTYDQSGKVTDRLWLGGDTRLLEIPANTWHSVLSLDEGGVIFEVKHGAYQPVTEEDYLPGSAPEGDERVKATLEWYANAEIGDVFAV
;
A
#
# COMPACT_ATOMS: atom_id res chain seq x y z
N MET A 1 -5.96 -27.63 5.96
CA MET A 1 -4.53 -27.48 5.60
C MET A 1 -4.03 -26.17 6.14
N ILE A 2 -2.78 -26.13 6.64
CA ILE A 2 -2.14 -24.89 7.10
C ILE A 2 -1.80 -24.06 5.86
N LYS A 3 -2.18 -22.78 5.85
CA LYS A 3 -1.77 -21.83 4.81
C LYS A 3 -0.52 -21.11 5.28
N GLN A 4 0.48 -20.97 4.42
CA GLN A 4 1.77 -20.37 4.74
C GLN A 4 2.30 -19.58 3.54
N ILE A 5 3.09 -18.53 3.82
CA ILE A 5 3.95 -17.89 2.82
C ILE A 5 5.37 -18.38 3.10
N SER A 6 5.89 -19.26 2.26
CA SER A 6 7.27 -19.74 2.34
C SER A 6 8.23 -18.78 1.61
N GLN A 7 9.54 -18.98 1.78
CA GLN A 7 10.55 -18.26 1.02
C GLN A 7 10.35 -18.41 -0.49
N ASP A 8 10.09 -19.62 -0.98
CA ASP A 8 9.84 -19.87 -2.42
C ASP A 8 8.61 -19.11 -2.91
N THR A 9 7.54 -19.12 -2.11
CA THR A 9 6.32 -18.37 -2.44
C THR A 9 6.58 -16.86 -2.49
N MET A 10 7.44 -16.33 -1.60
CA MET A 10 7.85 -14.92 -1.68
C MET A 10 8.68 -14.63 -2.93
N CYS A 11 9.65 -15.48 -3.28
CA CYS A 11 10.49 -15.32 -4.48
C CYS A 11 9.63 -15.31 -5.75
N ASP A 12 8.66 -16.22 -5.86
CA ASP A 12 7.72 -16.26 -6.98
C ASP A 12 6.84 -15.01 -7.04
N LEU A 13 6.35 -14.54 -5.89
CA LEU A 13 5.51 -13.35 -5.80
C LEU A 13 6.27 -12.10 -6.25
N ILE A 14 7.51 -11.94 -5.78
CA ILE A 14 8.42 -10.86 -6.17
C ILE A 14 8.69 -10.91 -7.68
N THR A 15 9.04 -12.09 -8.22
CA THR A 15 9.29 -12.26 -9.65
C THR A 15 8.09 -11.86 -10.50
N LYS A 16 6.87 -12.21 -10.06
CA LYS A 16 5.64 -11.78 -10.73
C LYS A 16 5.43 -10.26 -10.66
N ALA A 17 5.72 -9.64 -9.52
CA ALA A 17 5.64 -8.19 -9.37
C ALA A 17 6.62 -7.49 -10.33
N THR A 18 7.90 -7.89 -10.36
CA THR A 18 8.93 -7.32 -11.26
C THR A 18 8.54 -7.37 -12.73
N ASN A 19 7.86 -8.43 -13.15
CA ASN A 19 7.42 -8.60 -14.55
C ASN A 19 6.03 -8.00 -14.83
N SER A 20 5.36 -7.42 -13.83
CA SER A 20 4.04 -6.80 -14.01
C SER A 20 4.19 -5.33 -14.44
N PRO A 21 3.28 -4.79 -15.29
CA PRO A 21 3.37 -3.40 -15.75
C PRO A 21 3.38 -2.36 -14.61
N ARG A 22 2.65 -2.64 -13.53
CA ARG A 22 2.54 -1.78 -12.34
C ARG A 22 3.56 -2.10 -11.23
N LEU A 23 4.46 -3.06 -11.49
CA LEU A 23 5.51 -3.47 -10.56
C LEU A 23 4.99 -3.98 -9.20
N ARG A 24 3.78 -4.54 -9.18
CA ARG A 24 3.06 -4.95 -7.97
C ARG A 24 2.17 -6.18 -8.19
N GLN A 25 2.25 -7.14 -7.27
CA GLN A 25 1.46 -8.38 -7.33
C GLN A 25 0.94 -8.78 -5.95
N ASN A 26 -0.33 -9.21 -5.89
CA ASN A 26 -0.96 -9.69 -4.66
C ASN A 26 -0.93 -11.22 -4.61
N LEU A 27 -0.81 -11.77 -3.40
CA LEU A 27 -1.04 -13.16 -3.04
C LEU A 27 -2.03 -13.21 -1.88
N ASN A 28 -3.25 -13.66 -2.18
CA ASN A 28 -4.32 -13.76 -1.20
C ASN A 28 -4.22 -15.09 -0.45
N ILE A 29 -4.28 -15.04 0.88
CA ILE A 29 -4.35 -16.23 1.74
C ILE A 29 -5.79 -16.55 2.11
N HIS A 30 -6.67 -15.55 2.18
CA HIS A 30 -8.10 -15.77 2.34
C HIS A 30 -8.68 -16.57 1.16
N PRO A 31 -9.69 -17.43 1.38
CA PRO A 31 -10.21 -18.36 0.39
C PRO A 31 -11.06 -17.70 -0.71
N ALA A 32 -11.70 -16.57 -0.42
CA ALA A 32 -12.57 -15.86 -1.35
C ALA A 32 -12.65 -14.36 -0.97
N PRO A 33 -12.90 -13.46 -1.94
CA PRO A 33 -13.04 -12.03 -1.67
C PRO A 33 -14.12 -11.70 -0.63
N GLU A 34 -15.12 -12.56 -0.45
CA GLU A 34 -16.24 -12.39 0.49
C GLU A 34 -15.89 -12.78 1.94
N ASP A 35 -14.67 -13.24 2.23
CA ASP A 35 -14.25 -13.61 3.58
C ASP A 35 -14.30 -12.38 4.52
N ASP A 36 -14.77 -12.61 5.75
CA ASP A 36 -14.88 -11.61 6.81
C ASP A 36 -13.53 -10.99 7.21
N VAL A 37 -12.41 -11.59 6.80
CA VAL A 37 -11.08 -11.00 6.99
C VAL A 37 -10.22 -11.21 5.75
N GLN A 38 -9.87 -10.12 5.09
CA GLN A 38 -8.86 -10.12 4.03
C GLN A 38 -7.47 -10.28 4.64
N ARG A 39 -6.69 -11.20 4.08
CA ARG A 39 -5.29 -11.50 4.43
C ARG A 39 -4.52 -11.70 3.15
N LEU A 40 -3.52 -10.86 2.87
CA LEU A 40 -2.77 -10.92 1.62
C LEU A 40 -1.34 -10.42 1.79
N ALA A 41 -0.43 -10.99 1.01
CA ALA A 41 0.88 -10.40 0.78
C ALA A 41 0.87 -9.62 -0.54
N ILE A 42 1.60 -8.51 -0.58
CA ILE A 42 1.70 -7.62 -1.73
C ILE A 42 3.19 -7.39 -1.99
N ALA A 43 3.71 -7.99 -3.05
CA ALA A 43 5.04 -7.64 -3.53
C ALA A 43 4.98 -6.34 -4.32
N MET A 44 5.93 -5.46 -4.04
CA MET A 44 5.98 -4.09 -4.51
C MET A 44 7.43 -3.71 -4.81
N GLU A 45 7.78 -3.58 -6.10
CA GLU A 45 9.13 -3.13 -6.50
C GLU A 45 9.25 -1.60 -6.48
N PRO A 46 10.48 -1.05 -6.36
CA PRO A 46 10.70 0.39 -6.52
C PRO A 46 10.06 0.94 -7.80
N GLY A 47 9.43 2.11 -7.71
CA GLY A 47 8.62 2.68 -8.78
C GLY A 47 7.14 2.27 -8.76
N THR A 48 6.74 1.39 -7.82
CA THR A 48 5.33 1.17 -7.50
C THR A 48 4.85 2.06 -6.35
N TYR A 49 3.57 2.38 -6.34
CA TYR A 49 2.92 3.13 -5.28
C TYR A 49 1.48 2.65 -5.07
N VAL A 50 0.95 2.99 -3.90
CA VAL A 50 -0.48 2.99 -3.64
C VAL A 50 -0.94 4.45 -3.68
N ARG A 51 -1.84 4.77 -4.62
CA ARG A 51 -2.49 6.09 -4.74
C ARG A 51 -3.09 6.50 -3.39
N VAL A 52 -3.10 7.80 -3.09
CA VAL A 52 -3.70 8.30 -1.84
C VAL A 52 -5.17 7.90 -1.80
N HIS A 53 -5.53 7.04 -0.85
CA HIS A 53 -6.87 6.47 -0.74
C HIS A 53 -7.30 6.32 0.71
N ARG A 54 -8.57 5.99 0.92
CA ARG A 54 -9.08 5.61 2.24
C ARG A 54 -10.00 4.41 2.15
N HIS A 55 -10.22 3.77 3.30
CA HIS A 55 -11.19 2.70 3.45
C HIS A 55 -12.28 3.13 4.45
N PRO A 56 -13.48 3.52 4.01
CA PRO A 56 -14.51 4.01 4.93
C PRO A 56 -15.07 2.96 5.89
N HIS A 57 -15.01 1.69 5.49
CA HIS A 57 -15.72 0.59 6.14
C HIS A 57 -14.83 -0.30 7.02
N THR A 58 -13.51 -0.11 6.98
CA THR A 58 -12.58 -1.00 7.66
C THR A 58 -11.25 -0.33 7.96
N TRP A 59 -10.56 -0.83 8.97
CA TRP A 59 -9.16 -0.52 9.23
C TRP A 59 -8.25 -1.36 8.34
N GLU A 60 -7.00 -0.93 8.19
CA GLU A 60 -5.96 -1.66 7.47
C GLU A 60 -4.73 -1.85 8.34
N LEU A 61 -4.29 -3.09 8.51
CA LEU A 61 -3.08 -3.43 9.25
C LEU A 61 -1.99 -3.86 8.28
N LEU A 62 -0.83 -3.19 8.35
CA LEU A 62 0.32 -3.43 7.49
C LEU A 62 1.55 -3.85 8.30
N THR A 63 2.22 -4.90 7.87
CA THR A 63 3.53 -5.32 8.38
C THR A 63 4.44 -5.72 7.22
N PRO A 64 5.73 -5.39 7.22
CA PRO A 64 6.63 -5.82 6.16
C PRO A 64 7.00 -7.30 6.40
N LEU A 65 6.92 -8.11 5.35
CA LEU A 65 7.57 -9.42 5.31
C LEU A 65 9.02 -9.30 4.82
N ARG A 66 9.28 -8.31 3.94
CA ARG A 66 10.61 -7.98 3.43
C ARG A 66 10.67 -6.52 2.97
N GLY A 67 11.82 -5.88 3.17
CA GLY A 67 12.09 -4.53 2.68
C GLY A 67 11.44 -3.43 3.50
N ARG A 68 11.56 -2.20 3.00
CA ARG A 68 11.07 -0.99 3.63
C ARG A 68 10.06 -0.27 2.74
N PHE A 69 9.12 0.40 3.40
CA PHE A 69 8.07 1.17 2.78
C PHE A 69 7.91 2.50 3.51
N LEU A 70 7.61 3.53 2.76
CA LEU A 70 7.17 4.79 3.32
C LEU A 70 5.64 4.82 3.27
N VAL A 71 5.02 5.05 4.43
CA VAL A 71 3.58 5.28 4.55
C VAL A 71 3.35 6.73 4.93
N LEU A 72 2.56 7.43 4.14
CA LEU A 72 2.12 8.79 4.43
C LEU A 72 0.63 8.75 4.74
N THR A 73 0.20 9.50 5.75
CA THR A 73 -1.22 9.74 6.02
C THR A 73 -1.54 11.21 5.81
N TYR A 74 -2.81 11.50 5.52
CA TYR A 74 -3.26 12.84 5.17
C TYR A 74 -4.58 13.19 5.87
N ASP A 75 -4.79 14.49 6.09
CA ASP A 75 -6.12 15.01 6.39
C ASP A 75 -6.97 15.18 5.11
N GLN A 76 -8.21 15.63 5.25
CA GLN A 76 -9.13 15.80 4.13
C GLN A 76 -8.66 16.86 3.10
N SER A 77 -7.78 17.78 3.48
CA SER A 77 -7.21 18.77 2.56
C SER A 77 -6.00 18.24 1.79
N GLY A 78 -5.58 17.00 2.04
CA GLY A 78 -4.36 16.42 1.48
C GLY A 78 -3.09 16.84 2.21
N LYS A 79 -3.21 17.42 3.41
CA LYS A 79 -2.04 17.76 4.24
C LYS A 79 -1.50 16.51 4.92
N VAL A 80 -0.21 16.25 4.79
CA VAL A 80 0.49 15.13 5.44
C VAL A 80 0.40 15.28 6.95
N THR A 81 -0.16 14.29 7.64
CA THR A 81 -0.24 14.25 9.10
C THR A 81 0.86 13.39 9.70
N ASP A 82 1.22 12.29 9.04
CA ASP A 82 2.24 11.37 9.51
C ASP A 82 3.11 10.85 8.36
N ARG A 83 4.38 10.56 8.69
CA ARG A 83 5.40 10.02 7.79
C ARG A 83 6.09 8.84 8.48
N LEU A 84 5.77 7.62 8.07
CA LEU A 84 6.13 6.40 8.78
C LEU A 84 6.99 5.46 7.92
N TRP A 85 8.07 4.92 8.48
CA TRP A 85 8.96 3.97 7.79
C TRP A 85 8.67 2.53 8.21
N LEU A 86 7.72 1.90 7.51
CA LEU A 86 7.40 0.48 7.72
C LEU A 86 8.57 -0.40 7.26
N GLY A 87 9.07 -1.26 8.15
CA GLY A 87 10.30 -2.03 7.96
C GLY A 87 11.57 -1.30 8.39
N GLY A 88 11.47 0.00 8.70
CA GLY A 88 12.54 0.83 9.24
C GLY A 88 12.52 0.88 10.77
N ASP A 89 11.86 1.89 11.33
CA ASP A 89 11.57 2.02 12.77
C ASP A 89 10.22 1.39 13.14
N THR A 90 9.27 1.40 12.21
CA THR A 90 7.93 0.85 12.37
C THR A 90 7.92 -0.61 11.93
N ARG A 91 7.44 -1.53 12.77
CA ARG A 91 7.33 -2.96 12.43
C ARG A 91 5.91 -3.36 12.03
N LEU A 92 4.92 -2.65 12.53
CA LEU A 92 3.50 -2.91 12.37
C LEU A 92 2.79 -1.57 12.48
N LEU A 93 1.79 -1.33 11.65
CA LEU A 93 0.89 -0.20 11.79
C LEU A 93 -0.54 -0.65 11.50
N GLU A 94 -1.50 -0.02 12.17
CA GLU A 94 -2.92 -0.14 11.89
C GLU A 94 -3.43 1.26 11.54
N ILE A 95 -3.99 1.39 10.34
CA ILE A 95 -4.57 2.61 9.79
C ILE A 95 -6.08 2.56 10.09
N PRO A 96 -6.62 3.51 10.87
CA PRO A 96 -8.05 3.55 11.15
C PRO A 96 -8.87 3.75 9.87
N ALA A 97 -10.12 3.25 9.89
CA ALA A 97 -11.08 3.52 8.83
C ALA A 97 -11.21 5.04 8.55
N ASN A 98 -11.49 5.39 7.30
CA ASN A 98 -11.58 6.76 6.79
C ASN A 98 -10.28 7.59 6.83
N THR A 99 -9.12 6.99 7.11
CA THR A 99 -7.83 7.70 7.04
C THR A 99 -7.29 7.72 5.61
N TRP A 100 -6.96 8.90 5.09
CA TRP A 100 -6.27 9.02 3.82
C TRP A 100 -4.83 8.57 3.96
N HIS A 101 -4.37 7.67 3.11
CA HIS A 101 -3.00 7.17 3.18
C HIS A 101 -2.48 6.71 1.81
N SER A 102 -1.15 6.69 1.69
CA SER A 102 -0.42 6.19 0.54
C SER A 102 0.76 5.35 1.00
N VAL A 103 1.25 4.50 0.08
CA VAL A 103 2.40 3.63 0.35
C VAL A 103 3.36 3.70 -0.83
N LEU A 104 4.65 3.90 -0.53
CA LEU A 104 5.75 3.86 -1.48
C LEU A 104 6.69 2.71 -1.13
N SER A 105 7.04 1.88 -2.11
CA SER A 105 8.09 0.87 -1.94
C SER A 105 9.47 1.46 -2.13
N LEU A 106 10.41 1.08 -1.26
CA LEU A 106 11.77 1.64 -1.22
C LEU A 106 12.85 0.65 -1.65
N ASP A 107 12.65 -0.64 -1.35
CA ASP A 107 13.65 -1.69 -1.56
C ASP A 107 13.19 -2.71 -2.61
N GLU A 108 14.12 -3.20 -3.43
CA GLU A 108 13.86 -4.30 -4.37
C GLU A 108 13.42 -5.58 -3.65
N GLY A 109 12.38 -6.22 -4.19
CA GLY A 109 11.75 -7.38 -3.59
C GLY A 109 10.97 -7.07 -2.31
N GLY A 110 10.51 -5.83 -2.13
CA GLY A 110 9.66 -5.43 -1.01
C GLY A 110 8.36 -6.25 -0.99
N VAL A 111 7.99 -6.77 0.19
CA VAL A 111 6.69 -7.43 0.41
C VAL A 111 6.04 -6.92 1.69
N ILE A 112 4.82 -6.38 1.57
CA ILE A 112 3.94 -6.06 2.70
C ILE A 112 2.96 -7.22 2.92
N PHE A 113 2.63 -7.52 4.17
CA PHE A 113 1.44 -8.28 4.53
C PHE A 113 0.35 -7.34 5.06
N GLU A 114 -0.83 -7.45 4.48
CA GLU A 114 -2.00 -6.63 4.75
C GLU A 114 -3.12 -7.49 5.36
N VAL A 115 -3.78 -6.92 6.37
CA VAL A 115 -5.01 -7.46 6.95
C VAL A 115 -6.08 -6.38 6.97
N LYS A 116 -7.30 -6.71 6.52
CA LYS A 116 -8.48 -5.86 6.64
C LYS A 116 -9.68 -6.66 7.12
N HIS A 117 -10.52 -6.06 7.94
CA HIS A 117 -11.80 -6.65 8.33
C HIS A 117 -12.85 -6.45 7.23
N GLY A 118 -13.71 -7.45 7.03
CA GLY A 118 -14.78 -7.48 6.03
C GLY A 118 -14.36 -8.03 4.66
N ALA A 119 -15.36 -8.25 3.81
CA ALA A 119 -15.18 -8.61 2.42
C ALA A 119 -14.41 -7.53 1.64
N TYR A 120 -13.70 -7.95 0.58
CA TYR A 120 -13.02 -7.06 -0.34
C TYR A 120 -14.01 -6.08 -0.98
N GLN A 121 -13.71 -4.79 -0.85
CA GLN A 121 -14.43 -3.71 -1.50
C GLN A 121 -13.43 -2.90 -2.33
N PRO A 122 -13.61 -2.83 -3.67
CA PRO A 122 -12.80 -1.94 -4.49
C PRO A 122 -12.92 -0.49 -3.99
N VAL A 123 -11.80 0.21 -3.97
CA VAL A 123 -11.79 1.65 -3.69
C VAL A 123 -12.46 2.38 -4.86
N THR A 124 -13.51 3.14 -4.56
CA THR A 124 -14.23 3.97 -5.52
C THR A 124 -13.51 5.30 -5.74
N GLU A 125 -13.83 6.04 -6.82
CA GLU A 125 -13.11 7.28 -7.13
C GLU A 125 -13.27 8.37 -6.05
N GLU A 126 -14.38 8.38 -5.32
CA GLU A 126 -14.61 9.29 -4.18
C GLU A 126 -13.72 8.99 -2.96
N ASP A 127 -13.14 7.79 -2.90
CA ASP A 127 -12.23 7.34 -1.85
C ASP A 127 -10.77 7.35 -2.31
N TYR A 128 -10.47 8.01 -3.43
CA TYR A 128 -9.14 8.52 -3.76
C TYR A 128 -9.07 10.02 -3.51
N LEU A 129 -7.95 10.50 -2.97
CA LEU A 129 -7.78 11.93 -2.73
C LEU A 129 -7.79 12.66 -4.10
N PRO A 130 -8.61 13.70 -4.28
CA PRO A 130 -8.65 14.44 -5.54
C PRO A 130 -7.27 14.90 -6.00
N GLY A 131 -6.99 14.77 -7.29
CA GLY A 131 -5.70 15.12 -7.88
C GLY A 131 -4.65 14.01 -7.83
N SER A 132 -4.75 13.04 -6.93
CA SER A 132 -3.80 11.91 -6.89
C SER A 132 -3.84 11.12 -8.21
N ALA A 133 -2.65 10.82 -8.76
CA ALA A 133 -2.51 10.20 -10.07
C ALA A 133 -2.92 8.71 -10.04
N PRO A 134 -3.83 8.24 -10.91
CA PRO A 134 -4.09 6.81 -11.09
C PRO A 134 -2.93 6.09 -11.79
N GLU A 135 -2.90 4.76 -11.70
CA GLU A 135 -1.90 3.95 -12.38
C GLU A 135 -1.90 4.24 -13.90
N GLY A 136 -0.71 4.44 -14.48
CA GLY A 136 -0.54 4.75 -15.90
C GLY A 136 -0.69 6.23 -16.29
N ASP A 137 -1.02 7.11 -15.34
CA ASP A 137 -1.06 8.56 -15.55
C ASP A 137 0.37 9.13 -15.71
N GLU A 138 0.53 10.19 -16.52
CA GLU A 138 1.83 10.85 -16.72
C GLU A 138 2.41 11.46 -15.44
N ARG A 139 1.55 11.77 -14.46
CA ARG A 139 1.91 12.34 -13.15
C ARG A 139 2.41 11.29 -12.14
N VAL A 140 2.42 10.00 -12.48
CA VAL A 140 2.92 8.92 -11.61
C VAL A 140 4.34 9.22 -11.13
N LYS A 141 5.23 9.64 -12.04
CA LYS A 141 6.62 9.94 -11.68
C LYS A 141 6.73 11.05 -10.65
N ALA A 142 6.02 12.16 -10.87
CA ALA A 142 5.99 13.27 -9.93
C ALA A 142 5.33 12.88 -8.59
N THR A 143 4.35 11.96 -8.62
CA THR A 143 3.69 11.45 -7.41
C THR A 143 4.66 10.64 -6.55
N LEU A 144 5.45 9.77 -7.18
CA LEU A 144 6.51 9.00 -6.50
C LEU A 144 7.57 9.92 -5.90
N GLU A 145 8.03 10.92 -6.66
CA GLU A 145 8.98 11.94 -6.18
C GLU A 145 8.40 12.74 -5.00
N TRP A 146 7.12 13.09 -5.06
CA TRP A 146 6.43 13.74 -3.96
C TRP A 146 6.39 12.85 -2.71
N TYR A 147 5.96 11.60 -2.82
CA TYR A 147 5.93 10.69 -1.66
C TYR A 147 7.32 10.56 -1.02
N ALA A 148 8.37 10.41 -1.83
CA ALA A 148 9.72 10.26 -1.31
C ALA A 148 10.18 11.46 -0.46
N ASN A 149 9.73 12.68 -0.78
CA ASN A 149 10.24 13.93 -0.20
C ASN A 149 9.26 14.67 0.72
N ALA A 150 7.95 14.40 0.67
CA ALA A 150 6.95 15.14 1.42
C ALA A 150 7.14 14.96 2.93
N GLU A 151 7.11 16.06 3.68
CA GLU A 151 7.24 16.09 5.13
C GLU A 151 5.89 16.35 5.81
N ILE A 152 5.82 16.09 7.11
CA ILE A 152 4.63 16.39 7.91
C ILE A 152 4.33 17.90 7.80
N GLY A 153 3.10 18.22 7.38
CA GLY A 153 2.65 19.59 7.16
C GLY A 153 2.54 20.00 5.70
N ASP A 154 3.20 19.30 4.77
CA ASP A 154 3.09 19.54 3.33
C ASP A 154 1.71 19.16 2.80
N VAL A 155 1.25 19.80 1.73
CA VAL A 155 -0.05 19.53 1.10
C VAL A 155 0.17 18.87 -0.26
N PHE A 156 -0.45 17.71 -0.48
CA PHE A 156 -0.37 16.96 -1.72
C PHE A 156 -0.79 17.83 -2.92
N ALA A 157 0.14 18.08 -3.84
CA ALA A 157 -0.05 19.01 -4.96
C ALA A 157 0.72 18.57 -6.21
N VAL A 158 0.34 17.43 -6.78
CA VAL A 158 0.99 16.82 -7.96
C VAL A 158 0.02 16.58 -9.11
#